data_AF-A0A937NMB8-F1
#
_entry.id   AF-A0A937NMB8-F1
#
_cell.length_a   1.000
_cell.length_b   1.000
_cell.length_c   1.000
_cell.angle_alpha   90.00
_cell.angle_beta   90.00
_cell.angle_gamma   90.00
#
_symmetry.space_group_name_H-M   'P 1'
#
loop_
_entity.id
_entity.type
_entity.pdbx_description
1 polymer ?
#
loop_
_entity_poly.entity_id
_entity_poly.type
_entity_poly.pdbx_seq_one_letter_code
_entity_poly.pdbx_strand_id
1 'polypeptide(L)'
;MNTKSRKYWNLIVVSFLLLFAGIGCGLTGVSAFNPTPEPVLASPTATTASPVVTAVPNESKTGAVNVLEAQVISVYEAVSPAVVNITNRSYVYSRFMQAVPQEGTG
;
A
#
# COMPACT_ATOMS: atom_id res chain seq x y z
N MET A 1 40.46 -51.85 -1.02
CA MET A 1 39.11 -51.33 -1.32
C MET A 1 38.66 -51.92 -2.65
N ASN A 2 37.53 -52.62 -2.67
CA ASN A 2 37.11 -53.42 -3.84
C ASN A 2 36.75 -52.50 -5.02
N THR A 3 37.13 -52.84 -6.25
CA THR A 3 36.94 -51.96 -7.42
C THR A 3 35.46 -51.61 -7.66
N LYS A 4 34.56 -52.51 -7.22
CA LYS A 4 33.11 -52.30 -7.22
C LYS A 4 32.66 -51.25 -6.20
N SER A 5 33.21 -51.23 -4.97
CA SER A 5 32.84 -50.23 -3.96
C SER A 5 33.36 -48.83 -4.30
N ARG A 6 34.50 -48.75 -4.99
CA ARG A 6 35.06 -47.48 -5.49
C ARG A 6 34.18 -46.84 -6.57
N LYS A 7 33.57 -47.66 -7.44
CA LYS A 7 32.61 -47.19 -8.46
C LYS A 7 31.33 -46.63 -7.83
N TYR A 8 30.75 -47.34 -6.85
CA TYR A 8 29.56 -46.85 -6.14
C TYR A 8 29.84 -45.59 -5.33
N TRP A 9 31.00 -45.51 -4.68
CA TRP A 9 31.43 -44.31 -3.96
C TRP A 9 31.49 -43.09 -4.89
N ASN A 10 32.11 -43.25 -6.06
CA ASN A 10 32.17 -42.18 -7.06
C ASN A 10 30.76 -41.76 -7.55
N LEU A 11 29.84 -42.70 -7.73
CA LEU A 11 28.46 -42.38 -8.12
C LEU A 11 27.71 -41.61 -7.02
N ILE A 12 27.90 -41.96 -5.76
CA ILE A 12 27.28 -41.25 -4.62
C ILE A 12 27.83 -39.82 -4.55
N VAL A 13 29.15 -39.65 -4.68
CA VAL A 13 29.78 -38.32 -4.66
C VAL A 13 29.30 -37.45 -5.81
N VAL A 14 29.21 -37.99 -7.03
CA VAL A 14 28.71 -37.25 -8.20
C VAL A 14 27.23 -36.87 -8.03
N SER A 15 26.40 -37.78 -7.51
CA SER A 15 24.98 -37.50 -7.24
C SER A 15 24.81 -36.38 -6.21
N PHE A 16 25.57 -36.44 -5.12
CA PHE A 16 25.57 -35.38 -4.10
C PHE A 16 26.04 -34.04 -4.67
N LEU A 17 27.10 -34.03 -5.48
CA LEU A 17 27.61 -32.82 -6.11
C LEU A 17 26.57 -32.16 -7.03
N LEU A 18 25.85 -32.97 -7.82
CA LEU A 18 24.75 -32.51 -8.68
C LEU A 18 23.60 -31.92 -7.88
N LEU A 19 23.23 -32.57 -6.77
CA LEU A 19 22.11 -32.16 -5.92
C LEU A 19 22.41 -30.82 -5.22
N PHE A 20 23.62 -30.67 -4.68
CA PHE A 20 24.07 -29.42 -4.06
C PHE A 20 24.21 -28.26 -5.07
N ALA A 21 24.72 -28.54 -6.28
CA ALA A 21 24.80 -27.53 -7.34
C ALA A 21 23.42 -27.05 -7.81
N GLY A 22 22.43 -27.95 -7.90
CA GLY A 22 21.05 -27.61 -8.26
C GLY A 22 20.36 -26.73 -7.21
N ILE A 23 20.54 -27.04 -5.92
CA ILE A 23 19.93 -26.27 -4.82
C ILE A 23 20.50 -24.85 -4.74
N GLY A 24 21.82 -24.70 -4.96
CA GLY A 24 22.47 -23.39 -4.98
C GLY A 24 21.94 -22.47 -6.07
N CYS A 25 21.50 -23.03 -7.21
CA CYS A 25 20.95 -22.23 -8.31
C CYS A 25 19.49 -21.80 -8.03
N GLY A 26 18.68 -22.64 -7.38
CA GLY A 26 17.28 -22.32 -7.03
C GLY A 26 17.12 -21.26 -5.93
N LEU A 27 18.09 -21.11 -5.02
CA LEU A 27 18.02 -20.13 -3.94
C LEU A 27 18.30 -18.69 -4.39
N THR A 28 18.97 -18.51 -5.54
CA THR A 28 19.28 -17.16 -6.07
C THR A 28 18.01 -16.37 -6.42
N GLY A 29 16.91 -17.06 -6.76
CA GLY A 29 15.61 -16.42 -7.05
C GLY A 29 14.85 -15.93 -5.81
N VAL A 30 15.16 -16.43 -4.61
CA VAL A 30 14.44 -16.06 -3.37
C VAL A 30 14.91 -14.71 -2.82
N SER A 31 16.09 -14.24 -3.25
CA SER A 31 16.63 -12.92 -2.86
C SER A 31 16.12 -11.77 -3.73
N ALA A 32 15.26 -12.04 -4.72
CA ALA A 32 14.48 -10.99 -5.37
C ALA A 32 13.36 -10.55 -4.41
N PHE A 33 13.75 -9.81 -3.37
CA PHE A 33 12.83 -8.93 -2.66
C PHE A 33 12.27 -7.98 -3.70
N ASN A 34 11.06 -8.28 -4.19
CA ASN A 34 10.29 -7.33 -4.97
C ASN A 34 10.10 -6.12 -4.05
N PRO A 35 10.69 -4.95 -4.35
CA PRO A 35 10.52 -3.79 -3.48
C PRO A 35 9.02 -3.50 -3.41
N THR A 36 8.48 -3.48 -2.20
CA THR A 36 7.14 -2.94 -1.93
C THR A 36 7.05 -1.60 -2.65
N PRO A 37 6.06 -1.39 -3.55
CA PRO A 37 5.91 -0.08 -4.17
C PRO A 37 5.75 0.94 -3.05
N GLU A 38 6.74 1.82 -2.96
CA GLU A 38 6.77 2.89 -1.98
C GLU A 38 5.47 3.70 -2.16
N PRO A 39 4.68 3.91 -1.09
CA PRO A 39 3.49 4.74 -1.20
C PRO A 39 3.93 6.12 -1.66
N VAL A 40 3.49 6.51 -2.86
CA VAL A 40 3.67 7.88 -3.35
C VAL A 40 2.91 8.79 -2.40
N LEU A 41 3.65 9.37 -1.45
CA LEU A 41 3.19 10.50 -0.67
C LEU A 41 2.93 11.62 -1.67
N ALA A 42 1.65 11.85 -1.97
CA ALA A 42 1.24 13.05 -2.67
C ALA A 42 1.79 14.25 -1.88
N SER A 43 2.67 15.02 -2.51
CA SER A 43 3.18 16.27 -1.94
C SER A 43 1.97 17.11 -1.52
N PRO A 44 1.88 17.58 -0.26
CA PRO A 44 0.80 18.48 0.13
C PRO A 44 0.93 19.76 -0.71
N THR A 45 0.01 19.94 -1.66
CA THR A 45 -0.14 21.20 -2.38
C THR A 45 -0.53 22.27 -1.36
N ALA A 46 0.20 23.38 -1.31
CA ALA A 46 -0.10 24.48 -0.44
C ALA A 46 -1.55 24.96 -0.65
N THR A 47 -2.35 24.92 0.41
CA THR A 47 -3.72 25.42 0.41
C THR A 47 -3.69 26.94 0.35
N THR A 48 -4.20 27.51 -0.74
CA THR A 48 -4.43 28.96 -0.87
C THR A 48 -5.39 29.42 0.24
N ALA A 49 -5.05 30.51 0.92
CA ALA A 49 -5.80 31.03 2.05
C ALA A 49 -7.28 31.33 1.69
N SER A 50 -8.18 31.03 2.64
CA SER A 50 -9.63 31.25 2.48
C SER A 50 -9.97 32.70 2.10
N PRO A 51 -10.99 32.91 1.25
CA PRO A 51 -11.50 34.25 0.99
C PRO A 51 -12.08 34.85 2.27
N VAL A 52 -11.63 36.08 2.61
CA VAL A 52 -12.22 36.88 3.69
C VAL A 52 -13.63 37.27 3.27
N VAL A 53 -14.64 36.75 3.97
CA VAL A 53 -16.03 37.13 3.75
C VAL A 53 -16.26 38.50 4.38
N THR A 54 -16.52 39.50 3.53
CA THR A 54 -16.96 40.83 3.97
C THR A 54 -18.43 40.75 4.36
N ALA A 55 -18.77 41.08 5.60
CA ALA A 55 -20.15 41.10 6.08
C ALA A 55 -20.95 42.20 5.36
N VAL A 56 -22.04 41.82 4.69
CA VAL A 56 -23.00 42.76 4.05
C VAL A 56 -24.04 43.20 5.10
N PRO A 57 -24.39 44.50 5.19
CA PRO A 57 -25.31 44.98 6.22
C PRO A 57 -26.79 44.69 5.91
N ASN A 58 -27.47 44.06 6.88
CA ASN A 58 -28.91 44.06 7.18
C ASN A 58 -29.90 43.88 6.01
N GLU A 59 -30.28 42.62 5.77
CA GLU A 59 -31.54 42.24 5.09
C GLU A 59 -32.51 41.59 6.09
N SER A 60 -33.81 41.71 5.83
CA SER A 60 -34.94 41.19 6.63
C SER A 60 -34.69 39.82 7.27
N LYS A 61 -35.23 39.54 8.47
CA LYS A 61 -34.96 38.33 9.27
C LYS A 61 -35.05 37.01 8.49
N THR A 62 -35.89 36.94 7.44
CA THR A 62 -35.98 35.79 6.53
C THR A 62 -34.88 35.78 5.46
N GLY A 63 -34.53 36.95 4.90
CA GLY A 63 -33.41 37.10 3.97
C GLY A 63 -32.06 36.88 4.66
N ALA A 64 -31.91 37.33 5.90
CA ALA A 64 -30.72 37.10 6.72
C ALA A 64 -30.44 35.60 6.95
N VAL A 65 -31.50 34.78 7.13
CA VAL A 65 -31.35 33.32 7.29
C VAL A 65 -30.92 32.67 5.98
N ASN A 66 -31.57 33.00 4.86
CA ASN A 66 -31.20 32.47 3.54
C ASN A 66 -29.76 32.84 3.14
N VAL A 67 -29.31 34.06 3.48
CA VAL A 67 -27.93 34.49 3.24
C VAL A 67 -26.95 33.71 4.12
N LEU A 68 -27.30 33.44 5.38
CA LEU A 68 -26.47 32.63 6.27
C LEU A 68 -26.36 31.18 5.78
N GLU A 69 -27.47 30.58 5.34
CA GLU A 69 -27.49 29.24 4.76
C GLU A 69 -26.61 29.17 3.51
N ALA A 70 -26.73 30.14 2.60
CA ALA A 70 -25.88 30.23 1.41
C ALA A 70 -24.40 30.38 1.76
N GLN A 71 -24.07 31.16 2.79
CA GLN A 71 -22.70 31.30 3.26
C GLN A 71 -22.16 29.98 3.82
N VAL A 72 -22.94 29.27 4.64
CA VAL A 72 -22.55 27.96 5.18
C VAL A 72 -22.32 26.95 4.06
N ILE A 73 -23.24 26.88 3.09
CA ILE A 73 -23.10 26.01 1.91
C ILE A 73 -21.83 26.34 1.14
N SER A 74 -21.55 27.62 0.88
CA SER A 74 -20.35 28.04 0.14
C SER A 74 -19.04 27.61 0.81
N VAL A 75 -19.00 27.64 2.15
CA VAL A 75 -17.84 27.16 2.92
C VAL A 75 -17.69 25.66 2.76
N TYR A 76 -18.77 24.89 2.95
CA TYR A 76 -18.74 23.44 2.79
C TYR A 76 -18.38 23.02 1.37
N GLU A 77 -18.92 23.66 0.34
CA GLU A 77 -18.55 23.40 -1.05
C GLU A 77 -17.06 23.67 -1.29
N ALA A 78 -16.54 24.80 -0.80
CA ALA A 78 -15.14 25.17 -0.97
C ALA A 78 -14.15 24.20 -0.29
N VAL A 79 -14.51 23.65 0.88
CA VAL A 79 -13.61 22.77 1.67
C VAL A 79 -13.89 21.28 1.46
N SER A 80 -15.03 20.90 0.89
CA SER A 80 -15.40 19.49 0.67
C SER A 80 -14.35 18.68 -0.11
N PRO A 81 -13.62 19.22 -1.12
CA PRO A 81 -12.61 18.46 -1.84
C PRO A 81 -11.38 18.11 -0.99
N ALA A 82 -11.19 18.78 0.16
CA ALA A 82 -10.07 18.52 1.05
C ALA A 82 -10.29 17.30 1.97
N VAL A 83 -11.53 16.82 2.10
CA VAL A 83 -11.86 15.67 2.95
C VAL A 83 -11.84 14.39 2.11
N VAL A 84 -10.86 13.53 2.39
CA VAL A 84 -10.69 12.25 1.69
C VAL A 84 -11.11 11.09 2.59
N ASN A 85 -11.74 10.07 2.00
CA ASN A 85 -11.97 8.80 2.67
C ASN A 85 -10.76 7.87 2.45
N ILE A 86 -10.08 7.50 3.53
CA ILE A 86 -8.95 6.59 3.50
C ILE A 86 -9.42 5.22 3.98
N THR A 87 -9.35 4.21 3.11
CA THR A 87 -9.62 2.81 3.46
C THR A 87 -8.35 2.00 3.24
N ASN A 88 -7.88 1.32 4.29
CA ASN A 88 -6.74 0.42 4.21
C ASN A 88 -7.23 -1.03 4.22
N ARG A 89 -6.67 -1.87 3.34
CA ARG A 89 -6.92 -3.31 3.32
C ARG A 89 -5.61 -4.06 3.18
N SER A 90 -5.30 -4.90 4.18
CA SER A 90 -4.10 -5.71 4.17
C SER A 90 -4.41 -7.14 3.72
N TYR A 91 -3.45 -7.80 3.08
CA TYR A 91 -3.57 -9.18 2.63
C TYR A 91 -2.41 -10.01 3.16
N VAL A 92 -2.71 -11.20 3.66
CA VAL A 92 -1.71 -12.20 4.03
C VAL A 92 -1.93 -13.48 3.23
N TYR A 93 -0.86 -14.21 2.97
CA TYR A 93 -0.96 -15.50 2.29
C TYR A 93 -1.07 -16.63 3.31
N SER A 94 -2.09 -17.47 3.13
CA SER A 94 -2.24 -18.69 3.93
C SER A 94 -1.17 -19.73 3.54
N ARG A 95 -1.05 -20.81 4.32
CA ARG A 95 -0.19 -21.96 3.99
C ARG A 95 -0.49 -22.57 2.61
N PHE A 96 -1.69 -22.34 2.08
CA PHE A 96 -2.12 -22.78 0.76
C PHE A 96 -1.99 -21.68 -0.31
N MET A 97 -1.21 -20.63 -0.04
CA MET A 97 -0.94 -19.51 -0.97
C MET A 97 -2.20 -18.74 -1.39
N GLN A 98 -3.27 -18.81 -0.59
CA GLN A 98 -4.47 -18.03 -0.85
C GLN A 98 -4.33 -16.66 -0.18
N ALA A 99 -4.70 -15.59 -0.91
CA ALA A 99 -4.78 -14.25 -0.35
C ALA A 99 -5.98 -14.16 0.59
N VAL A 100 -5.72 -13.91 1.87
CA VAL A 100 -6.74 -13.74 2.90
C VAL A 100 -6.77 -12.26 3.30
N PRO A 101 -7.90 -11.56 3.12
CA PRO A 101 -8.04 -10.18 3.55
C PRO A 101 -7.97 -10.11 5.08
N GLN A 102 -7.15 -9.22 5.59
CA GLN A 102 -7.04 -8.87 7.00
C GLN A 102 -7.60 -7.46 7.15
N GLU A 103 -8.75 -7.38 7.82
CA GLU A 103 -9.38 -6.11 8.18
C GLU A 103 -8.69 -5.59 9.45
N GLY A 104 -7.95 -4.48 9.32
CA GLY A 104 -7.27 -3.81 10.44
C GLY A 104 -5.91 -4.42 10.83
N THR A 105 -4.83 -3.69 10.56
CA THR A 105 -3.47 -3.92 11.09
C THR A 105 -2.80 -2.58 11.42
N GLY A 106 -3.59 -1.65 11.97
CA GLY A 106 -3.06 -0.42 12.58
C GLY A 106 -2.30 -0.75 13.85
#